data_AF-A0A8D8ANA9-F1
#
_entry.id   AF-A0A8D8ANA9-F1
#
_cell.length_a   1.000
_cell.length_b   1.000
_cell.length_c   1.000
_cell.angle_alpha   90.00
_cell.angle_beta   90.00
_cell.angle_gamma   90.00
#
_symmetry.space_group_name_H-M   'P 1'
#
loop_
_entity.id
_entity.type
_entity.pdbx_description
1 polymer ?
#
loop_
_entity_poly.entity_id
_entity_poly.type
_entity_poly.pdbx_seq_one_letter_code
_entity_poly.pdbx_strand_id
1 'polypeptide(L)'
;MEDVNGDVIQWKKLWQLISGIHYETPSAVVRDKLLDVSKELTDGLVQFRKAGSDKGSAERLQKMMKERKQEKLLGFATKLYQFLDIDAVQSWNILCFYLVNEYRGPANALADYISTESSMLSLLNEIWAYYSLERMVMLKIVKNLLEFYNSGSHPYSREYKTVVDKIGFANLRKSYIGQLESLVNETMPGKLIPGDMFNNQAKMVAWSERKMREVNETLHIILLIIHYDGIGVEEFARLFKLFKGHSFGRVQQYLNNGNEAHSDMVKRITFSELAIVYRALDLSESAGDERWIDGVIKAL
;
A
#
# COMPACT_ATOMS: atom_id res chain seq x y z
N MET A 1 -3.52 27.64 17.33
CA MET A 1 -4.13 26.32 17.07
C MET A 1 -3.18 25.67 16.10
N GLU A 2 -2.04 25.19 16.61
CA GLU A 2 -0.90 24.75 15.80
C GLU A 2 -1.09 23.29 15.41
N ASP A 3 -0.84 23.02 14.12
CA ASP A 3 -0.85 21.73 13.47
C ASP A 3 0.04 20.72 14.19
N VAL A 4 -0.60 19.75 14.84
CA VAL A 4 0.03 18.51 15.29
C VAL A 4 -0.91 17.36 14.96
N ASN A 5 -1.41 17.32 13.73
CA ASN A 5 -1.73 16.05 13.09
C ASN A 5 -0.43 15.62 12.43
N GLY A 6 0.22 14.56 12.92
CA GLY A 6 1.30 13.97 12.11
C GLY A 6 0.71 13.62 10.74
N ASP A 7 1.37 14.06 9.67
CA ASP A 7 0.92 14.00 8.27
C ASP A 7 0.68 12.55 7.79
N VAL A 8 -0.35 11.87 8.30
CA VAL A 8 -0.89 10.69 7.65
C VAL A 8 -1.87 11.21 6.61
N ILE A 9 -1.46 11.07 5.36
CA ILE A 9 -2.25 11.44 4.20
C ILE A 9 -3.53 10.60 4.19
N GLN A 10 -4.67 11.26 4.03
CA GLN A 10 -5.97 10.60 3.84
C GLN A 10 -6.12 10.26 2.35
N TRP A 11 -5.58 9.12 1.95
CA TRP A 11 -5.55 8.65 0.56
C TRP A 11 -6.95 8.51 -0.03
N LYS A 12 -7.93 8.05 0.75
CA LYS A 12 -9.35 8.00 0.31
C LYS A 12 -9.88 9.38 -0.10
N LYS A 13 -9.58 10.42 0.69
CA LYS A 13 -9.99 11.80 0.36
C LYS A 13 -9.22 12.36 -0.82
N LEU A 14 -7.93 12.06 -0.93
CA LEU A 14 -7.14 12.47 -2.08
C LEU A 14 -7.68 11.84 -3.37
N TRP A 15 -8.01 10.55 -3.36
CA TRP A 15 -8.64 9.88 -4.50
C TRP A 15 -9.94 10.54 -4.95
N GLN A 16 -10.83 10.88 -4.01
CA GLN A 16 -12.08 11.58 -4.34
C GLN A 16 -11.82 12.89 -5.10
N LEU A 17 -10.76 13.60 -4.73
CA LEU A 17 -10.37 14.85 -5.37
C LEU A 17 -9.78 14.66 -6.77
N ILE A 18 -8.93 13.64 -6.95
CA ILE A 18 -8.11 13.52 -8.15
C ILE A 18 -8.66 12.54 -9.18
N SER A 19 -9.59 11.65 -8.82
CA SER A 19 -9.99 10.49 -9.65
C SER A 19 -10.61 10.82 -11.02
N GLY A 20 -10.95 12.08 -11.28
CA GLY A 20 -11.63 12.50 -12.51
C GLY A 20 -13.13 12.16 -12.56
N ILE A 21 -13.66 11.43 -11.57
CA ILE A 21 -15.10 11.11 -11.46
C ILE A 21 -15.91 12.38 -11.15
N HIS A 22 -15.39 13.22 -10.24
CA HIS A 22 -15.95 14.51 -9.88
C HIS A 22 -14.98 15.61 -10.31
N TYR A 23 -15.01 15.97 -11.59
CA TYR A 23 -14.05 16.90 -12.22
C TYR A 23 -14.30 18.39 -11.89
N GLU A 24 -14.92 18.67 -10.74
CA GLU A 24 -15.18 20.04 -10.26
C GLU A 24 -13.94 20.66 -9.59
N THR A 25 -12.94 19.83 -9.22
CA THR A 25 -11.72 20.33 -8.60
C THR A 25 -10.87 21.09 -9.63
N PRO A 26 -10.44 22.32 -9.36
CA PRO A 26 -9.53 23.05 -10.24
C PRO A 26 -8.21 22.28 -10.46
N SER A 27 -7.76 22.21 -11.71
CA SER A 27 -6.48 21.62 -12.13
C SER A 27 -5.29 22.00 -11.25
N ALA A 28 -5.16 23.29 -10.91
CA ALA A 28 -4.08 23.76 -10.05
C ALA A 28 -4.10 23.10 -8.66
N VAL A 29 -5.28 22.93 -8.06
CA VAL A 29 -5.45 22.29 -6.75
C VAL A 29 -5.11 20.81 -6.81
N VAL A 30 -5.50 20.12 -7.89
CA VAL A 30 -5.14 18.71 -8.12
C VAL A 30 -3.64 18.55 -8.23
N ARG A 31 -2.99 19.37 -9.06
CA ARG A 31 -1.54 19.37 -9.25
C ARG A 31 -0.82 19.62 -7.93
N ASP A 32 -1.16 20.69 -7.24
CA ASP A 32 -0.44 21.13 -6.05
C ASP A 32 -0.54 20.06 -4.95
N LYS A 33 -1.74 19.51 -4.69
CA LYS A 33 -1.91 18.41 -3.73
C LYS A 33 -1.14 17.15 -4.10
N LEU A 34 -1.07 16.79 -5.38
CA LEU A 34 -0.28 15.64 -5.84
C LEU A 34 1.23 15.90 -5.70
N LEU A 35 1.67 17.14 -5.94
CA LEU A 35 3.06 17.54 -5.77
C LEU A 35 3.47 17.54 -4.30
N ASP A 36 2.56 17.93 -3.38
CA ASP A 36 2.78 17.91 -1.94
C ASP A 36 3.04 16.50 -1.43
N VAL A 37 2.33 15.50 -1.97
CA VAL A 37 2.47 14.09 -1.56
C VAL A 37 3.36 13.26 -2.50
N SER A 38 4.09 13.90 -3.41
CA SER A 38 4.88 13.21 -4.45
C SER A 38 5.94 12.27 -3.86
N LYS A 39 6.49 12.61 -2.69
CA LYS A 39 7.42 11.75 -1.98
C LYS A 39 6.72 10.49 -1.48
N GLU A 40 5.55 10.61 -0.87
CA GLU A 40 4.79 9.49 -0.32
C GLU A 40 4.21 8.60 -1.43
N LEU A 41 3.90 9.16 -2.59
CA LEU A 41 3.57 8.39 -3.81
C LEU A 41 4.78 7.57 -4.31
N THR A 42 5.99 8.11 -4.15
CA THR A 42 7.24 7.39 -4.48
C THR A 42 7.54 6.31 -3.45
N ASP A 43 7.46 6.64 -2.16
CA ASP A 43 7.69 5.71 -1.04
C ASP A 43 6.64 4.58 -1.02
N GLY A 44 5.44 4.84 -1.55
CA GLY A 44 4.37 3.88 -1.68
C GLY A 44 4.04 3.23 -0.34
N LEU A 45 4.03 1.91 -0.28
CA LEU A 45 3.72 1.17 0.95
C LEU A 45 4.81 1.26 2.02
N VAL A 46 6.04 1.65 1.66
CA VAL A 46 7.17 1.79 2.61
C VAL A 46 6.90 2.91 3.63
N GLN A 47 6.05 3.88 3.28
CA GLN A 47 5.66 4.95 4.19
C GLN A 47 4.99 4.42 5.47
N PHE A 48 4.32 3.25 5.41
CA PHE A 48 3.72 2.59 6.56
C PHE A 48 4.78 1.75 7.26
N ARG A 49 5.53 2.39 8.15
CA ARG A 49 6.71 1.80 8.78
C ARG A 49 6.29 0.71 9.76
N LYS A 50 7.04 -0.41 9.78
CA LYS A 50 6.80 -1.53 10.69
C LYS A 50 6.98 -1.14 12.17
N ALA A 51 6.29 -1.84 13.06
CA ALA A 51 6.49 -1.66 14.48
C ALA A 51 7.97 -1.89 14.87
N GLY A 52 8.51 -1.00 15.71
CA GLY A 52 9.91 -1.08 16.17
C GLY A 52 10.96 -0.55 15.20
N SER A 53 10.59 -0.06 14.01
CA SER A 53 11.54 0.61 13.11
C SER A 53 12.14 1.87 13.73
N ASP A 54 11.37 2.56 14.57
CA ASP A 54 11.80 3.69 15.39
C ASP A 54 11.63 3.33 16.88
N LYS A 55 12.75 3.15 17.56
CA LYS A 55 12.79 2.74 18.97
C LYS A 55 12.11 3.74 19.91
N GLY A 56 12.07 5.02 19.56
CA GLY A 56 11.45 6.07 20.37
C GLY A 56 9.96 6.27 20.11
N SER A 57 9.37 5.57 19.13
CA SER A 57 7.98 5.83 18.70
C SER A 57 6.95 5.54 19.80
N ALA A 58 7.12 4.44 20.53
CA ALA A 58 6.23 4.09 21.64
C ALA A 58 6.30 5.11 22.80
N GLU A 59 7.50 5.59 23.12
CA GLU A 59 7.71 6.61 24.15
C GLU A 59 7.09 7.96 23.74
N ARG A 60 7.25 8.35 22.46
CA ARG A 60 6.61 9.55 21.92
C ARG A 60 5.08 9.45 21.94
N LEU A 61 4.52 8.29 21.61
CA LEU A 61 3.09 8.05 21.74
C LEU A 61 2.63 8.26 23.19
N GLN A 62 3.32 7.67 24.17
CA GLN A 62 2.99 7.85 25.59
C GLN A 62 3.04 9.33 26.01
N LYS A 63 4.08 10.06 25.58
CA LYS A 63 4.22 11.49 25.85
C LYS A 63 3.07 12.30 25.24
N MET A 64 2.75 12.07 23.97
CA MET A 64 1.64 12.74 23.27
C MET A 64 0.30 12.50 23.96
N MET A 65 0.03 11.27 24.41
CA MET A 65 -1.23 10.95 25.08
C MET A 65 -1.32 11.61 26.46
N LYS A 66 -0.22 11.72 27.20
CA LYS A 66 -0.15 12.45 28.47
C LYS A 66 -0.40 13.95 28.27
N GLU A 67 0.26 14.56 27.29
CA GLU A 67 0.07 15.99 26.95
C GLU A 67 -1.38 16.30 26.56
N ARG A 68 -2.04 15.35 25.88
CA ARG A 68 -3.45 15.47 25.45
C ARG A 68 -4.47 15.00 26.47
N LYS A 69 -4.06 14.56 27.66
CA LYS A 69 -4.94 13.99 28.71
C LYS A 69 -5.79 12.80 28.23
N GLN A 70 -5.18 11.94 27.41
CA GLN A 70 -5.81 10.77 26.77
C GLN A 70 -5.27 9.43 27.29
N GLU A 71 -4.69 9.41 28.49
CA GLU A 71 -4.00 8.24 29.06
C GLU A 71 -4.90 7.00 29.17
N LYS A 72 -6.22 7.18 29.31
CA LYS A 72 -7.20 6.08 29.32
C LYS A 72 -7.18 5.24 28.03
N LEU A 73 -6.74 5.81 26.91
CA LEU A 73 -6.67 5.12 25.62
C LEU A 73 -5.31 4.43 25.39
N LEU A 74 -4.33 4.59 26.29
CA LEU A 74 -2.95 4.12 26.06
C LEU A 74 -2.87 2.60 25.91
N GLY A 75 -3.65 1.86 26.69
CA GLY A 75 -3.74 0.40 26.58
C GLY A 75 -4.23 -0.03 25.20
N PHE A 76 -5.25 0.65 24.68
CA PHE A 76 -5.77 0.40 23.33
C PHE A 76 -4.78 0.80 22.24
N ALA A 77 -4.19 1.99 22.33
CA ALA A 77 -3.20 2.47 21.38
C ALA A 77 -1.99 1.52 21.29
N THR A 78 -1.58 0.95 22.43
CA THR A 78 -0.51 -0.04 22.49
C THR A 78 -0.88 -1.33 21.77
N LYS A 79 -2.09 -1.85 22.01
CA LYS A 79 -2.60 -3.02 21.29
C LYS A 79 -2.74 -2.76 19.79
N LEU A 80 -3.17 -1.56 19.40
CA LEU A 80 -3.42 -1.21 18.01
C LEU A 80 -2.15 -1.25 17.16
N TYR A 81 -1.07 -0.57 17.57
CA TYR A 81 0.15 -0.56 16.75
C TYR A 81 0.79 -1.95 16.65
N GLN A 82 0.63 -2.78 17.69
CA GLN A 82 1.06 -4.19 17.69
C GLN A 82 0.19 -5.04 16.78
N PHE A 83 -1.13 -4.79 16.77
CA PHE A 83 -2.10 -5.49 15.92
C PHE A 83 -1.90 -5.18 14.43
N LEU A 84 -1.65 -3.92 14.12
CA LEU A 84 -1.39 -3.46 12.75
C LEU A 84 0.05 -3.73 12.28
N ASP A 85 0.97 -4.03 13.21
CA ASP A 85 2.42 -4.14 12.98
C ASP A 85 3.03 -2.88 12.34
N ILE A 86 2.64 -1.70 12.82
CA ILE A 86 3.15 -0.41 12.33
C ILE A 86 3.70 0.47 13.46
N ASP A 87 4.41 1.53 13.07
CA ASP A 87 4.93 2.56 13.96
C ASP A 87 3.85 3.12 14.90
N ALA A 88 4.19 3.29 16.18
CA ALA A 88 3.23 3.62 17.24
C ALA A 88 2.55 4.98 17.02
N VAL A 89 3.31 5.99 16.58
CA VAL A 89 2.75 7.32 16.27
C VAL A 89 1.90 7.26 14.99
N GLN A 90 2.35 6.56 13.95
CA GLN A 90 1.52 6.37 12.74
C GLN A 90 0.20 5.65 13.04
N SER A 91 0.24 4.59 13.85
CA SER A 91 -0.95 3.86 14.29
C SER A 91 -1.94 4.76 15.01
N TRP A 92 -1.46 5.66 15.87
CA TRP A 92 -2.29 6.62 16.57
C TRP A 92 -2.93 7.64 15.63
N ASN A 93 -2.19 8.13 14.64
CA ASN A 93 -2.73 9.04 13.63
C ASN A 93 -3.82 8.35 12.80
N ILE A 94 -3.60 7.11 12.37
CA ILE A 94 -4.62 6.31 11.65
C ILE A 94 -5.89 6.16 12.50
N LEU A 95 -5.76 5.87 13.80
CA LEU A 95 -6.90 5.84 14.72
C LEU A 95 -7.64 7.18 14.73
N CYS A 96 -6.92 8.29 14.92
CA CYS A 96 -7.54 9.62 14.93
C CYS A 96 -8.30 9.90 13.62
N PHE A 97 -7.73 9.55 12.46
CA PHE A 97 -8.40 9.74 11.17
C PHE A 97 -9.61 8.84 11.00
N TYR A 98 -9.53 7.57 11.41
CA TYR A 98 -10.68 6.68 11.41
C TYR A 98 -11.82 7.24 12.29
N LEU A 99 -11.49 7.73 13.50
CA LEU A 99 -12.47 8.30 14.43
C LEU A 99 -13.18 9.54 13.89
N VAL A 100 -12.49 10.35 13.10
CA VAL A 100 -13.07 11.57 12.50
C VAL A 100 -13.94 11.27 11.28
N ASN A 101 -13.59 10.24 10.50
CA ASN A 101 -14.16 10.04 9.17
C ASN A 101 -15.13 8.87 9.04
N GLU A 102 -14.91 7.79 9.78
CA GLU A 102 -15.63 6.52 9.58
C GLU A 102 -16.37 6.07 10.84
N TYR A 103 -15.87 6.44 12.02
CA TYR A 103 -16.50 6.08 13.28
C TYR A 103 -17.85 6.77 13.45
N ARG A 104 -18.90 5.99 13.68
CA ARG A 104 -20.27 6.48 13.86
C ARG A 104 -20.72 6.55 15.32
N GLY A 105 -19.85 6.15 16.26
CA GLY A 105 -20.14 6.18 17.69
C GLY A 105 -19.90 7.55 18.31
N PRO A 106 -20.46 7.81 19.51
CA PRO A 106 -20.23 9.04 20.22
C PRO A 106 -18.80 9.11 20.79
N ALA A 107 -18.11 10.24 20.58
CA ALA A 107 -16.70 10.42 20.92
C ALA A 107 -16.42 10.27 22.43
N ASN A 108 -17.36 10.70 23.28
CA ASN A 108 -17.25 10.59 24.74
C ASN A 108 -17.42 9.16 25.28
N ALA A 109 -17.95 8.23 24.46
CA ALA A 109 -18.17 6.84 24.88
C ALA A 109 -17.06 5.89 24.42
N LEU A 110 -16.04 6.36 23.68
CA LEU A 110 -15.02 5.49 23.11
C LEU A 110 -14.26 4.69 24.18
N ALA A 111 -13.89 5.33 25.29
CA ALA A 111 -13.18 4.69 26.40
C ALA A 111 -14.03 3.61 27.08
N ASP A 112 -15.34 3.82 27.20
CA ASP A 112 -16.27 2.85 27.77
C ASP A 112 -16.56 1.72 26.77
N TYR A 113 -16.66 2.03 25.49
CA TYR A 113 -16.87 1.04 24.42
C TYR A 113 -15.74 0.01 24.38
N ILE A 114 -14.49 0.47 24.41
CA ILE A 114 -13.31 -0.41 24.37
C ILE A 114 -13.00 -1.11 25.71
N SER A 115 -13.82 -0.90 26.75
CA SER A 115 -13.64 -1.56 28.05
C SER A 115 -13.93 -3.06 28.00
N THR A 116 -14.75 -3.50 27.05
CA THR A 116 -15.04 -4.91 26.79
C THR A 116 -14.13 -5.47 25.72
N GLU A 117 -13.67 -6.71 25.88
CA GLU A 117 -12.74 -7.36 24.95
C GLU A 117 -13.35 -7.51 23.54
N SER A 118 -14.64 -7.86 23.45
CA SER A 118 -15.36 -8.02 22.19
C SER A 118 -15.40 -6.71 21.38
N SER A 119 -15.77 -5.60 22.02
CA SER A 119 -15.86 -4.29 21.36
C SER A 119 -14.49 -3.75 20.98
N MET A 120 -13.48 -3.97 21.84
CA MET A 120 -12.09 -3.66 21.52
C MET A 120 -11.61 -4.42 20.28
N LEU A 121 -11.86 -5.73 20.19
CA LEU A 121 -11.50 -6.55 19.03
C LEU A 121 -12.26 -6.11 17.77
N SER A 122 -13.55 -5.76 17.89
CA SER A 122 -14.32 -5.21 16.77
C SER A 122 -13.67 -3.94 16.22
N LEU A 123 -13.36 -2.99 17.10
CA LEU A 123 -12.74 -1.73 16.70
C LEU A 123 -11.35 -1.93 16.09
N LEU A 124 -10.54 -2.85 16.63
CA LEU A 124 -9.25 -3.21 16.03
C LEU A 124 -9.41 -3.72 14.60
N ASN A 125 -10.39 -4.61 14.34
CA ASN A 125 -10.66 -5.13 13.00
C ASN A 125 -11.16 -4.04 12.05
N GLU A 126 -12.02 -3.12 12.51
CA GLU A 126 -12.51 -2.00 11.72
C GLU A 126 -11.38 -1.04 11.31
N ILE A 127 -10.47 -0.74 12.24
CA ILE A 127 -9.29 0.08 11.95
C ILE A 127 -8.33 -0.65 11.01
N TRP A 128 -8.16 -1.96 11.14
CA TRP A 128 -7.35 -2.75 10.20
C TRP A 128 -7.94 -2.74 8.78
N ALA A 129 -9.26 -2.81 8.65
CA ALA A 129 -9.94 -2.67 7.36
C ALA A 129 -9.75 -1.27 6.78
N TYR A 130 -9.87 -0.22 7.59
CA TYR A 130 -9.62 1.17 7.19
C TYR A 130 -8.17 1.37 6.74
N TYR A 131 -7.21 0.92 7.53
CA TYR A 131 -5.77 0.95 7.20
C TYR A 131 -5.48 0.23 5.87
N SER A 132 -6.03 -0.97 5.69
CA SER A 132 -5.88 -1.75 4.46
C SER A 132 -6.47 -1.03 3.24
N LEU A 133 -7.59 -0.33 3.41
CA LEU A 133 -8.20 0.49 2.37
C LEU A 133 -7.30 1.67 1.99
N GLU A 134 -6.79 2.43 2.96
CA GLU A 134 -5.92 3.58 2.71
C GLU A 134 -4.66 3.17 1.93
N ARG A 135 -4.04 2.04 2.29
CA ARG A 135 -2.91 1.45 1.53
C ARG A 135 -3.27 1.17 0.07
N MET A 136 -4.41 0.52 -0.16
CA MET A 136 -4.87 0.17 -1.50
C MET A 136 -5.18 1.42 -2.33
N VAL A 137 -5.83 2.42 -1.74
CA VAL A 137 -6.16 3.66 -2.45
C VAL A 137 -4.90 4.41 -2.87
N MET A 138 -3.86 4.43 -2.04
CA MET A 138 -2.56 4.99 -2.42
C MET A 138 -1.99 4.32 -3.68
N LEU A 139 -1.99 2.98 -3.75
CA LEU A 139 -1.54 2.26 -4.94
C LEU A 139 -2.39 2.61 -6.16
N LYS A 140 -3.72 2.69 -5.99
CA LYS A 140 -4.64 3.07 -7.07
C LYS A 140 -4.37 4.48 -7.58
N ILE A 141 -4.02 5.42 -6.70
CA ILE A 141 -3.62 6.78 -7.11
C ILE A 141 -2.42 6.69 -8.05
N VAL A 142 -1.35 5.99 -7.65
CA VAL A 142 -0.13 5.89 -8.46
C VAL A 142 -0.41 5.20 -9.80
N LYS A 143 -1.18 4.10 -9.80
CA LYS A 143 -1.60 3.45 -11.03
C LYS A 143 -2.37 4.42 -11.94
N ASN A 144 -3.30 5.19 -11.40
CA ASN A 144 -4.10 6.15 -12.17
C ASN A 144 -3.25 7.26 -12.79
N LEU A 145 -2.23 7.75 -12.06
CA LEU A 145 -1.27 8.71 -12.60
C LEU A 145 -0.54 8.14 -13.82
N LEU A 146 -0.12 6.89 -13.74
CA LEU A 146 0.63 6.21 -14.80
C LEU A 146 -0.26 5.84 -15.99
N GLU A 147 -1.45 5.28 -15.75
CA GLU A 147 -2.41 4.87 -16.78
C GLU A 147 -2.81 6.05 -17.68
N PHE A 148 -2.94 7.24 -17.08
CA PHE A 148 -3.30 8.44 -17.81
C PHE A 148 -2.15 9.40 -18.11
N TYR A 149 -0.89 8.99 -17.85
CA TYR A 149 0.32 9.81 -18.01
C TYR A 149 0.45 10.45 -19.40
N ASN A 150 0.09 9.73 -20.46
CA ASN A 150 0.17 10.20 -21.84
C ASN A 150 -1.11 9.95 -22.66
N SER A 151 -2.25 9.75 -21.99
CA SER A 151 -3.49 9.34 -22.65
C SER A 151 -4.28 10.49 -23.29
N GLY A 152 -4.19 11.69 -22.73
CA GLY A 152 -5.05 12.84 -23.06
C GLY A 152 -6.55 12.66 -22.74
N SER A 153 -6.99 11.46 -22.34
CA SER A 153 -8.41 11.12 -22.13
C SER A 153 -8.91 11.46 -20.73
N HIS A 154 -7.99 11.65 -19.77
CA HIS A 154 -8.33 12.02 -18.40
C HIS A 154 -8.30 13.54 -18.19
N PRO A 155 -9.26 14.13 -17.45
CA PRO A 155 -9.35 15.58 -17.23
C PRO A 155 -8.10 16.17 -16.59
N TYR A 156 -7.42 15.39 -15.74
CA TYR A 156 -6.20 15.80 -15.04
C TYR A 156 -4.91 15.21 -15.62
N SER A 157 -4.92 14.75 -16.87
CA SER A 157 -3.76 14.08 -17.50
C SER A 157 -2.49 14.94 -17.53
N ARG A 158 -2.61 16.26 -17.70
CA ARG A 158 -1.47 17.19 -17.70
C ARG A 158 -0.83 17.34 -16.33
N GLU A 159 -1.66 17.38 -15.29
CA GLU A 159 -1.28 17.47 -13.90
C GLU A 159 -0.59 16.17 -13.48
N TYR A 160 -1.12 15.02 -13.90
CA TYR A 160 -0.52 13.72 -13.65
C TYR A 160 0.85 13.59 -14.30
N LYS A 161 0.97 14.01 -15.56
CA LYS A 161 2.25 14.05 -16.28
C LYS A 161 3.28 14.87 -15.51
N THR A 162 2.90 16.07 -15.04
CA THR A 162 3.76 16.95 -14.25
C THR A 162 4.29 16.25 -12.98
N VAL A 163 3.43 15.52 -12.28
CA VAL A 163 3.80 14.82 -11.04
C VAL A 163 4.72 13.63 -11.33
N VAL A 164 4.40 12.82 -12.34
CA VAL A 164 5.23 11.68 -12.74
C VAL A 164 6.59 12.14 -13.25
N ASP A 165 6.64 13.24 -14.03
CA ASP A 165 7.90 13.82 -14.51
C ASP A 165 8.77 14.35 -13.36
N LYS A 166 8.16 14.93 -12.31
CA LYS A 166 8.87 15.34 -11.09
C LYS A 166 9.46 14.14 -10.34
N ILE A 167 8.70 13.05 -10.21
CA ILE A 167 9.16 11.86 -9.48
C ILE A 167 10.24 11.11 -10.29
N GLY A 168 10.01 10.92 -11.58
CA GLY A 168 10.85 10.17 -12.50
C GLY A 168 10.58 8.66 -12.49
N PHE A 169 10.50 8.06 -13.68
CA PHE A 169 10.25 6.63 -13.85
C PHE A 169 11.31 5.74 -13.18
N ALA A 170 12.59 6.12 -13.24
CA ALA A 170 13.65 5.35 -12.58
C ALA A 170 13.47 5.25 -11.05
N ASN A 171 13.01 6.34 -10.41
CA ASN A 171 12.73 6.34 -8.97
C ASN A 171 11.51 5.49 -8.63
N LEU A 172 10.43 5.61 -9.43
CA LEU A 172 9.25 4.77 -9.29
C LEU A 172 9.60 3.29 -9.50
N ARG A 173 10.33 2.95 -10.56
CA ARG A 173 10.75 1.56 -10.85
C ARG A 173 11.52 0.96 -9.68
N LYS A 174 12.57 1.64 -9.22
CA LYS A 174 13.39 1.19 -8.08
C LYS A 174 12.55 0.98 -6.83
N SER A 175 11.67 1.94 -6.50
CA SER A 175 10.82 1.88 -5.31
C SER A 175 9.81 0.73 -5.39
N TYR A 176 9.02 0.66 -6.46
CA TYR A 176 7.93 -0.31 -6.58
C TYR A 176 8.41 -1.75 -6.77
N ILE A 177 9.57 -1.97 -7.40
CA ILE A 177 10.22 -3.30 -7.40
C ILE A 177 10.59 -3.71 -5.96
N GLY A 178 11.18 -2.81 -5.17
CA GLY A 178 11.50 -3.10 -3.76
C GLY A 178 10.25 -3.35 -2.90
N GLN A 179 9.17 -2.63 -3.15
CA GLN A 179 7.89 -2.84 -2.48
C GLN A 179 7.29 -4.20 -2.83
N LEU A 180 7.34 -4.61 -4.10
CA LEU A 180 6.86 -5.92 -4.53
C LEU A 180 7.62 -7.05 -3.82
N GLU A 181 8.94 -6.95 -3.71
CA GLU A 181 9.74 -7.92 -2.97
C GLU A 181 9.34 -7.99 -1.50
N SER A 182 9.13 -6.84 -0.86
CA SER A 182 8.67 -6.76 0.53
C SER A 182 7.30 -7.42 0.70
N LEU A 183 6.35 -7.17 -0.21
CA LEU A 183 5.01 -7.74 -0.20
C LEU A 183 5.02 -9.26 -0.40
N VAL A 184 5.72 -9.76 -1.43
CA VAL A 184 5.81 -11.19 -1.72
C VAL A 184 6.40 -11.94 -0.53
N ASN A 185 7.44 -11.38 0.09
CA ASN A 185 8.10 -11.95 1.27
C ASN A 185 7.44 -11.57 2.60
N GLU A 186 6.34 -10.81 2.58
CA GLU A 186 5.63 -10.42 3.80
C GLU A 186 5.11 -11.69 4.49
N THR A 187 5.40 -11.80 5.78
CA THR A 187 4.90 -12.85 6.67
C THR A 187 3.85 -12.27 7.61
N MET A 188 2.89 -13.09 8.01
CA MET A 188 1.88 -12.66 8.97
C MET A 188 2.56 -12.19 10.28
N PRO A 189 2.16 -11.05 10.86
CA PRO A 189 2.68 -10.58 12.13
C PRO A 189 2.53 -11.66 13.22
N GLY A 190 3.65 -12.16 13.74
CA GLY A 190 3.74 -13.38 14.56
C GLY A 190 3.29 -13.25 16.01
N LYS A 191 2.42 -12.29 16.36
CA LYS A 191 1.89 -12.16 17.73
C LYS A 191 0.37 -12.28 17.70
N LEU A 192 -0.10 -13.52 17.85
CA LEU A 192 -1.49 -13.78 18.21
C LEU A 192 -1.80 -13.00 19.49
N ILE A 193 -2.81 -12.12 19.44
CA ILE A 193 -3.30 -11.46 20.66
C ILE A 193 -3.90 -12.57 21.54
N PRO A 194 -3.49 -12.72 22.81
CA PRO A 194 -4.13 -13.66 23.73
C PRO A 194 -5.65 -13.40 23.78
N GLY A 195 -6.46 -14.43 23.51
CA GLY A 195 -7.93 -14.33 23.40
C GLY A 195 -8.49 -14.57 21.99
N ASP A 196 -7.66 -14.48 20.95
CA ASP A 196 -8.06 -14.56 19.55
C ASP A 196 -8.09 -15.99 18.96
N MET A 197 -8.32 -17.00 19.80
CA MET A 197 -8.12 -18.41 19.44
C MET A 197 -9.11 -18.93 18.38
N PHE A 198 -10.29 -18.32 18.25
CA PHE A 198 -11.41 -18.87 17.45
C PHE A 198 -11.50 -18.34 16.01
N ASN A 199 -10.86 -17.21 15.67
CA ASN A 199 -10.99 -16.57 14.34
C ASN A 199 -9.68 -16.46 13.54
N ASN A 200 -8.66 -17.21 13.94
CA ASN A 200 -7.33 -17.16 13.30
C ASN A 200 -7.37 -17.47 11.80
N GLN A 201 -8.18 -18.44 11.36
CA GLN A 201 -8.30 -18.79 9.94
C GLN A 201 -8.82 -17.61 9.10
N ALA A 202 -9.93 -16.99 9.53
CA ALA A 202 -10.52 -15.86 8.80
C ALA A 202 -9.57 -14.66 8.74
N LYS A 203 -8.80 -14.42 9.81
CA LYS A 203 -7.76 -13.38 9.84
C LYS A 203 -6.61 -13.67 8.89
N MET A 204 -6.14 -14.92 8.86
CA MET A 204 -5.11 -15.37 7.92
C MET A 204 -5.56 -15.22 6.46
N VAL A 205 -6.81 -15.59 6.16
CA VAL A 205 -7.42 -15.40 4.84
C VAL A 205 -7.49 -13.92 4.49
N ALA A 206 -8.08 -13.09 5.35
CA ALA A 206 -8.22 -11.65 5.09
C ALA A 206 -6.87 -10.94 4.90
N TRP A 207 -5.86 -11.29 5.71
CA TRP A 207 -4.50 -10.78 5.54
C TRP A 207 -3.90 -11.22 4.20
N SER A 208 -4.07 -12.50 3.82
CA SER A 208 -3.58 -13.03 2.55
C SER A 208 -4.27 -12.35 1.37
N GLU A 209 -5.59 -12.19 1.41
CA GLU A 209 -6.33 -11.44 0.39
C GLU A 209 -5.87 -9.99 0.25
N ARG A 210 -5.66 -9.27 1.36
CA ARG A 210 -5.14 -7.90 1.35
C ARG A 210 -3.76 -7.86 0.68
N LYS A 211 -2.82 -8.70 1.14
CA LYS A 211 -1.48 -8.83 0.57
C LYS A 211 -1.56 -9.07 -0.95
N MET A 212 -2.42 -9.99 -1.37
CA MET A 212 -2.54 -10.38 -2.77
C MET A 212 -3.16 -9.30 -3.65
N ARG A 213 -4.16 -8.57 -3.14
CA ARG A 213 -4.68 -7.38 -3.82
C ARG A 213 -3.58 -6.33 -3.99
N GLU A 214 -2.78 -6.07 -2.95
CA GLU A 214 -1.66 -5.13 -3.01
C GLU A 214 -0.56 -5.58 -3.98
N VAL A 215 -0.17 -6.86 -3.96
CA VAL A 215 0.77 -7.46 -4.94
C VAL A 215 0.28 -7.24 -6.36
N ASN A 216 -0.99 -7.55 -6.65
CA ASN A 216 -1.54 -7.38 -7.99
C ASN A 216 -1.52 -5.92 -8.46
N GLU A 217 -1.86 -4.99 -7.57
CA GLU A 217 -1.85 -3.56 -7.91
C GLU A 217 -0.42 -3.04 -8.12
N THR A 218 0.53 -3.46 -7.28
CA THR A 218 1.97 -3.15 -7.46
C THR A 218 2.52 -3.72 -8.77
N LEU A 219 2.12 -4.93 -9.18
CA LEU A 219 2.50 -5.50 -10.47
C LEU A 219 2.00 -4.65 -11.64
N HIS A 220 0.75 -4.17 -11.60
CA HIS A 220 0.24 -3.28 -12.63
C HIS A 220 1.00 -1.94 -12.70
N ILE A 221 1.36 -1.36 -11.55
CA ILE A 221 2.19 -0.16 -11.49
C ILE A 221 3.54 -0.41 -12.17
N ILE A 222 4.20 -1.52 -11.84
CA ILE A 222 5.48 -1.90 -12.46
C ILE A 222 5.32 -2.12 -13.96
N LEU A 223 4.27 -2.81 -14.41
CA LEU A 223 3.99 -3.04 -15.82
C LEU A 223 3.86 -1.73 -16.60
N LEU A 224 3.13 -0.74 -16.05
CA LEU A 224 2.99 0.58 -16.66
C LEU A 224 4.33 1.33 -16.70
N ILE A 225 5.13 1.27 -15.63
CA ILE A 225 6.46 1.89 -15.60
C ILE A 225 7.36 1.29 -16.68
N ILE A 226 7.40 -0.04 -16.80
CA ILE A 226 8.19 -0.75 -17.81
C ILE A 226 7.65 -0.43 -19.22
N HIS A 227 6.34 -0.27 -19.36
CA HIS A 227 5.76 0.11 -20.64
C HIS A 227 6.25 1.48 -21.12
N TYR A 228 6.42 2.46 -20.23
CA TYR A 228 6.85 3.81 -20.60
C TYR A 228 8.36 4.04 -20.62
N ASP A 229 9.13 3.42 -19.71
CA ASP A 229 10.57 3.71 -19.51
C ASP A 229 11.46 2.47 -19.67
N GLY A 230 10.88 1.31 -19.99
CA GLY A 230 11.62 0.06 -20.07
C GLY A 230 12.18 -0.43 -18.73
N ILE A 231 13.10 -1.39 -18.82
CA ILE A 231 13.74 -2.03 -17.65
C ILE A 231 15.19 -2.42 -17.94
N GLY A 232 16.07 -2.20 -16.96
CA GLY A 232 17.47 -2.64 -17.06
C GLY A 232 17.64 -4.14 -16.80
N VAL A 233 18.77 -4.69 -17.24
CA VAL A 233 19.10 -6.13 -17.09
C VAL A 233 19.05 -6.59 -15.62
N GLU A 234 19.66 -5.83 -14.70
CA GLU A 234 19.71 -6.19 -13.28
C GLU A 234 18.32 -6.15 -12.63
N GLU A 235 17.52 -5.14 -12.96
CA GLU A 235 16.15 -4.99 -12.46
C GLU A 235 15.25 -6.12 -12.97
N PHE A 236 15.40 -6.49 -14.24
CA PHE A 236 14.67 -7.61 -14.85
C PHE A 236 15.06 -8.94 -14.21
N ALA A 237 16.36 -9.22 -14.07
CA ALA A 237 16.84 -10.45 -13.42
C ALA A 237 16.33 -10.57 -11.97
N ARG A 238 16.30 -9.44 -11.24
CA ARG A 238 15.74 -9.35 -9.88
C ARG A 238 14.25 -9.70 -9.86
N LEU A 239 13.44 -9.11 -10.76
CA LEU A 239 12.01 -9.44 -10.88
C LEU A 239 11.79 -10.90 -11.29
N PHE A 240 12.53 -11.40 -12.28
CA PHE A 240 12.38 -12.78 -12.75
C PHE A 240 12.70 -13.79 -11.65
N LYS A 241 13.78 -13.56 -10.89
CA LYS A 241 14.12 -14.36 -9.71
C LYS A 241 13.02 -14.32 -8.65
N LEU A 242 12.45 -13.14 -8.39
CA LEU A 242 11.33 -12.98 -7.47
C LEU A 242 10.12 -13.79 -7.92
N PHE A 243 9.69 -13.66 -9.19
CA PHE A 243 8.55 -14.40 -9.75
C PHE A 243 8.76 -15.90 -9.69
N LYS A 244 9.96 -16.38 -10.03
CA LYS A 244 10.31 -17.80 -9.90
C LYS A 244 10.20 -18.27 -8.45
N GLY A 245 10.71 -17.51 -7.49
CA GLY A 245 10.57 -17.80 -6.06
C GLY A 245 9.12 -17.76 -5.57
N HIS A 246 8.32 -16.84 -6.11
CA HIS A 246 6.88 -16.72 -5.88
C HIS A 246 6.04 -17.75 -6.67
N SER A 247 6.68 -18.70 -7.37
CA SER A 247 6.01 -19.70 -8.21
C SER A 247 5.06 -19.10 -9.25
N PHE A 248 5.37 -17.91 -9.75
CA PHE A 248 4.53 -17.09 -10.62
C PHE A 248 3.15 -16.79 -10.01
N GLY A 249 3.10 -16.54 -8.70
CA GLY A 249 1.87 -16.30 -7.95
C GLY A 249 0.96 -17.51 -7.73
N ARG A 250 1.33 -18.70 -8.24
CA ARG A 250 0.46 -19.90 -8.20
C ARG A 250 0.30 -20.53 -6.83
N VAL A 251 1.29 -20.35 -5.95
CA VAL A 251 1.31 -20.96 -4.62
C VAL A 251 1.08 -19.87 -3.58
N GLN A 252 -0.06 -19.93 -2.90
CA GLN A 252 -0.48 -18.90 -1.95
C GLN A 252 -0.86 -19.50 -0.62
N GLN A 253 -0.36 -18.90 0.45
CA GLN A 253 -0.69 -19.31 1.80
C GLN A 253 -2.09 -18.84 2.16
N TYR A 254 -2.85 -19.69 2.85
CA TYR A 254 -4.18 -19.41 3.41
C TYR A 254 -5.31 -19.15 2.40
N LEU A 255 -5.03 -19.04 1.10
CA LEU A 255 -6.07 -18.97 0.07
C LEU A 255 -6.57 -20.36 -0.31
N ASN A 256 -7.90 -20.48 -0.44
CA ASN A 256 -8.56 -21.71 -0.86
C ASN A 256 -8.83 -21.68 -2.37
N ASN A 257 -8.18 -22.57 -3.14
CA ASN A 257 -8.37 -22.69 -4.59
C ASN A 257 -9.78 -23.14 -5.02
N GLY A 258 -10.56 -23.75 -4.12
CA GLY A 258 -11.96 -24.06 -4.36
C GLY A 258 -12.89 -22.85 -4.30
N ASN A 259 -12.41 -21.71 -3.78
CA ASN A 259 -13.14 -20.44 -3.82
C ASN A 259 -12.81 -19.71 -5.13
N GLU A 260 -13.84 -19.34 -5.90
CA GLU A 260 -13.70 -18.71 -7.21
C GLU A 260 -12.96 -17.37 -7.14
N ALA A 261 -13.24 -16.54 -6.13
CA ALA A 261 -12.56 -15.25 -5.97
C ALA A 261 -11.07 -15.41 -5.67
N HIS A 262 -10.69 -16.42 -4.87
CA HIS A 262 -9.28 -16.73 -4.63
C HIS A 262 -8.60 -17.28 -5.89
N SER A 263 -9.27 -18.16 -6.63
CA SER A 263 -8.75 -18.71 -7.89
C SER A 263 -8.53 -17.59 -8.93
N ASP A 264 -9.48 -16.67 -9.06
CA ASP A 264 -9.37 -15.50 -9.94
C ASP A 264 -8.20 -14.59 -9.52
N MET A 265 -8.04 -14.33 -8.23
CA MET A 265 -6.93 -13.53 -7.71
C MET A 265 -5.56 -14.15 -8.03
N VAL A 266 -5.42 -15.47 -7.86
CA VAL A 266 -4.20 -16.20 -8.26
C VAL A 266 -3.94 -16.06 -9.76
N LYS A 267 -4.96 -16.27 -10.60
CA LYS A 267 -4.85 -16.15 -12.06
C LYS A 267 -4.42 -14.75 -12.47
N ARG A 268 -4.98 -13.69 -11.87
CA ARG A 268 -4.63 -12.30 -12.16
C ARG A 268 -3.16 -12.02 -11.85
N ILE A 269 -2.67 -12.46 -10.71
CA ILE A 269 -1.25 -12.26 -10.34
C ILE A 269 -0.34 -13.04 -11.27
N THR A 270 -0.65 -14.31 -11.55
CA THR A 270 0.12 -15.10 -12.52
C THR A 270 0.15 -14.41 -13.89
N PHE A 271 -0.98 -13.89 -14.35
CA PHE A 271 -1.06 -13.13 -15.60
C PHE A 271 -0.20 -11.87 -15.52
N SER A 272 -0.29 -11.08 -14.46
CA SER A 272 0.46 -9.83 -14.29
C SER A 272 1.98 -10.05 -14.24
N GLU A 273 2.45 -11.07 -13.52
CA GLU A 273 3.88 -11.42 -13.49
C GLU A 273 4.38 -11.88 -14.87
N LEU A 274 3.59 -12.70 -15.59
CA LEU A 274 3.91 -13.09 -16.96
C LEU A 274 3.86 -11.91 -17.94
N ALA A 275 2.91 -11.00 -17.79
CA ALA A 275 2.78 -9.82 -18.63
C ALA A 275 3.99 -8.88 -18.48
N ILE A 276 4.51 -8.73 -17.25
CA ILE A 276 5.76 -8.00 -17.01
C ILE A 276 6.93 -8.67 -17.73
N VAL A 277 7.06 -10.00 -17.61
CA VAL A 277 8.13 -10.74 -18.30
C VAL A 277 8.02 -10.59 -19.82
N TYR A 278 6.82 -10.76 -20.37
CA TYR A 278 6.58 -10.60 -21.79
C TYR A 278 6.90 -9.18 -22.26
N ARG A 279 6.41 -8.16 -21.56
CA ARG A 279 6.67 -6.76 -21.92
C ARG A 279 8.15 -6.39 -21.80
N ALA A 280 8.86 -6.92 -20.80
CA ALA A 280 10.30 -6.70 -20.66
C ALA A 280 11.12 -7.36 -21.79
N LEU A 281 10.65 -8.50 -22.31
CA LEU A 281 11.27 -9.23 -23.42
C LEU A 281 10.74 -8.80 -24.79
N ASP A 282 9.83 -7.82 -24.85
CA ASP A 282 9.29 -7.32 -26.11
C ASP A 282 10.31 -6.41 -26.80
N LEU A 283 11.13 -7.04 -27.64
CA LEU A 283 12.19 -6.40 -28.41
C LEU A 283 11.67 -5.68 -29.66
N SER A 284 10.36 -5.67 -29.93
CA SER A 284 9.80 -5.02 -31.12
C SER A 284 10.07 -3.51 -31.16
N GLU A 285 10.11 -2.86 -29.99
CA GLU A 285 10.43 -1.43 -29.84
C GLU A 285 11.92 -1.15 -29.62
N SER A 286 12.71 -2.20 -29.33
CA SER A 286 14.14 -2.13 -28.99
C SER A 286 15.01 -2.99 -29.92
N ALA A 287 14.54 -3.17 -31.17
CA ALA A 287 15.22 -3.92 -32.21
C ALA A 287 16.67 -3.41 -32.39
N GLY A 288 17.63 -4.08 -31.76
CA GLY A 288 19.05 -3.73 -31.84
C GLY A 288 19.85 -3.82 -30.54
N ASP A 289 19.26 -4.08 -29.37
CA ASP A 289 20.05 -4.15 -28.12
C ASP A 289 20.57 -5.57 -27.82
N GLU A 290 21.44 -6.10 -28.71
CA GLU A 290 22.14 -7.38 -28.51
C GLU A 290 22.85 -7.43 -27.14
N ARG A 291 23.34 -6.28 -26.65
CA ARG A 291 23.99 -6.16 -25.34
C ARG A 291 23.02 -6.41 -24.19
N TRP A 292 21.80 -5.90 -24.28
CA TRP A 292 20.77 -6.18 -23.29
C TRP A 292 20.39 -7.66 -23.29
N ILE A 293 20.20 -8.27 -24.46
CA ILE A 293 19.89 -9.70 -24.59
C ILE A 293 21.00 -10.56 -23.98
N ASP A 294 22.25 -10.31 -24.34
CA ASP A 294 23.42 -10.99 -23.78
C ASP A 294 23.50 -10.80 -22.26
N GLY A 295 23.18 -9.60 -21.79
CA GLY A 295 23.11 -9.29 -20.37
C GLY A 295 22.05 -10.13 -19.64
N VAL A 296 20.84 -10.22 -20.20
CA VAL A 296 19.75 -11.04 -19.64
C VAL A 296 20.12 -12.51 -19.64
N ILE A 297 20.66 -13.05 -20.74
CA ILE A 297 21.09 -14.46 -20.82
C ILE A 297 22.14 -14.77 -19.75
N LYS A 298 23.05 -13.84 -19.46
CA LYS A 298 24.08 -14.01 -18.41
C LYS A 298 23.53 -13.87 -16.99
N ALA A 299 22.44 -13.14 -16.80
CA ALA A 299 21.89 -12.80 -15.49
C ALA A 299 20.82 -13.79 -14.98
N LEU A 300 20.19 -14.56 -15.87
CA LEU A 300 19.16 -15.57 -15.56
C LEU A 300 19.74 -16.95 -15.24
#